data_AF-A0A3D1T1V0-F1
#
_entry.id   AF-A0A3D1T1V0-F1
#
_cell.length_a   1.000
_cell.length_b   1.000
_cell.length_c   1.000
_cell.angle_alpha   90.00
_cell.angle_beta   90.00
_cell.angle_gamma   90.00
#
_symmetry.space_group_name_H-M   'P 1'
#
loop_
_entity.id
_entity.type
_entity.pdbx_description
1 polymer ?
#
loop_
_entity_poly.entity_id
_entity_poly.type
_entity_poly.pdbx_seq_one_letter_code
_entity_poly.pdbx_strand_id
1 'polypeptide(L)'
;VQNHFRYCGYLGTPKMSAMRIKFKDVDFSMGLNKPTIKIDYTQYNFVGALNRIAYIDSSMYGIPFEGIDSFVGGKGSMKGMLAKLFTLFNQTGPAMDRASLVTFLAESLVIPNVALQSNITWQAIDDLHAQATISYRGISGSGIFTFAENGAMISFTTDDREATDFDGQSRQIRWTAILDDYVEKDGIKVPNVLQSIWHYPEGDLLYFDSKDIEIEFI
;
A
#
# COMPACT_ATOMS: atom_id res chain seq x y z
N VAL A 1 -6.32 -17.03 -1.91
CA VAL A 1 -7.11 -16.21 -0.93
C VAL A 1 -7.60 -17.00 0.29
N GLN A 2 -8.46 -18.02 0.18
CA GLN A 2 -8.97 -18.72 1.38
C GLN A 2 -7.85 -19.36 2.22
N ASN A 3 -6.84 -19.93 1.55
CA ASN A 3 -5.66 -20.49 2.25
C ASN A 3 -4.85 -19.42 2.97
N HIS A 4 -4.79 -18.19 2.43
CA HIS A 4 -4.17 -17.05 3.10
C HIS A 4 -4.87 -16.71 4.42
N PHE A 5 -6.21 -16.71 4.44
CA PHE A 5 -6.96 -16.48 5.68
C PHE A 5 -6.70 -17.54 6.74
N ARG A 6 -6.48 -18.80 6.34
CA ARG A 6 -6.09 -19.89 7.24
C ARG A 6 -4.65 -19.73 7.72
N TYR A 7 -3.73 -19.45 6.81
CA TYR A 7 -2.30 -19.23 7.10
C TYR A 7 -2.11 -18.10 8.13
N CYS A 8 -2.79 -16.97 7.93
CA CYS A 8 -2.72 -15.81 8.81
C CYS A 8 -3.50 -15.96 10.12
N GLY A 9 -4.28 -17.02 10.32
CA GLY A 9 -5.03 -17.21 11.56
C GLY A 9 -6.26 -16.29 11.70
N TYR A 10 -6.79 -15.73 10.61
CA TYR A 10 -7.95 -14.83 10.65
C TYR A 10 -9.28 -15.52 10.93
N LEU A 11 -9.35 -16.86 10.85
CA LEU A 11 -10.60 -17.59 11.06
C LEU A 11 -10.97 -17.62 12.54
N GLY A 12 -12.19 -17.17 12.87
CA GLY A 12 -12.71 -17.16 14.24
C GLY A 12 -12.31 -15.93 15.06
N THR A 13 -11.52 -15.02 14.49
CA THR A 13 -11.17 -13.74 15.15
C THR A 13 -12.32 -12.73 15.04
N PRO A 14 -12.41 -11.75 15.96
CA PRO A 14 -13.29 -10.59 15.78
C PRO A 14 -13.06 -9.90 14.44
N LYS A 15 -14.12 -9.29 13.89
CA LYS A 15 -14.01 -8.49 12.66
C LYS A 15 -13.21 -7.23 12.93
N MET A 16 -12.16 -7.01 12.15
CA MET A 16 -11.32 -5.84 12.23
C MET A 16 -12.00 -4.69 11.49
N SER A 17 -12.22 -3.58 12.18
CA SER A 17 -12.87 -2.38 11.65
C SER A 17 -11.85 -1.39 11.08
N ALA A 18 -10.64 -1.42 11.61
CA ALA A 18 -9.51 -0.65 11.14
C ALA A 18 -8.17 -1.36 11.43
N MET A 19 -7.13 -0.85 10.80
CA MET A 19 -5.74 -1.26 11.01
C MET A 19 -4.88 -0.01 11.13
N ARG A 20 -3.91 -0.06 12.05
CA ARG A 20 -2.80 0.88 12.12
C ARG A 20 -1.51 0.14 11.76
N ILE A 21 -0.71 0.71 10.87
CA ILE A 21 0.65 0.23 10.59
C ILE A 21 1.65 1.35 10.88
N LYS A 22 2.74 1.01 11.55
CA LYS A 22 3.90 1.90 11.68
C LYS A 22 5.09 1.28 10.97
N PHE A 23 5.78 2.13 10.22
CA PHE A 23 7.05 1.84 9.59
C PHE A 23 8.07 2.84 10.13
N LYS A 24 9.26 2.35 10.46
CA LYS A 24 10.36 3.13 11.01
C LYS A 24 11.58 3.03 10.11
N ASP A 25 12.31 4.13 9.96
CA ASP A 25 13.57 4.20 9.20
C ASP A 25 13.49 3.56 7.79
N VAL A 26 12.35 3.76 7.12
CA VAL A 26 12.10 3.24 5.76
C VAL A 26 13.04 3.92 4.78
N ASP A 27 13.70 3.16 3.92
CA ASP A 27 14.40 3.73 2.77
C ASP A 27 13.36 4.13 1.72
N PHE A 28 13.14 5.44 1.60
CA PHE A 28 12.18 6.02 0.67
C PHE A 28 12.90 6.76 -0.45
N SER A 29 12.79 6.23 -1.68
CA SER A 29 13.33 6.89 -2.87
C SER A 29 12.37 7.98 -3.34
N MET A 30 12.90 9.19 -3.54
CA MET A 30 12.15 10.29 -4.15
C MET A 30 12.02 10.17 -5.68
N GLY A 31 12.42 9.04 -6.28
CA GLY A 31 12.29 8.77 -7.71
C GLY A 31 13.61 8.41 -8.40
N LEU A 32 13.54 8.12 -9.69
CA LEU A 32 14.70 7.79 -10.51
C LEU A 32 15.76 8.89 -10.42
N ASN A 33 17.01 8.51 -10.14
CA ASN A 33 18.16 9.41 -10.00
C ASN A 33 17.99 10.50 -8.91
N LYS A 34 17.08 10.30 -7.96
CA LYS A 34 16.89 11.20 -6.81
C LYS A 34 17.39 10.56 -5.52
N PRO A 35 17.68 11.36 -4.47
CA PRO A 35 18.11 10.83 -3.20
C PRO A 35 17.07 9.90 -2.56
N THR A 36 17.57 8.89 -1.88
CA THR A 36 16.81 8.12 -0.90
C THR A 36 16.93 8.80 0.45
N ILE A 37 15.81 8.95 1.15
CA ILE A 37 15.73 9.51 2.49
C ILE A 37 15.16 8.48 3.45
N LYS A 38 15.45 8.65 4.74
CA LYS A 38 14.83 7.85 5.81
C LYS A 38 13.53 8.50 6.25
N ILE A 39 12.43 7.74 6.22
CA ILE A 39 11.13 8.23 6.66
C ILE A 39 10.54 7.32 7.74
N ASP A 40 9.82 7.94 8.67
CA ASP A 40 8.80 7.27 9.46
C ASP A 40 7.46 7.41 8.75
N TYR A 41 6.70 6.33 8.72
CA TYR A 41 5.40 6.28 8.04
C TYR A 41 4.37 5.67 8.98
N THR A 42 3.30 6.40 9.29
CA THR A 42 2.20 5.89 10.14
C THR A 42 0.92 5.89 9.34
N GLN A 43 0.36 4.71 9.12
CA GLN A 43 -0.81 4.48 8.28
C GLN A 43 -2.01 4.01 9.09
N TYR A 44 -3.20 4.46 8.69
CA TYR A 44 -4.49 3.97 9.13
C TYR A 44 -5.34 3.56 7.93
N ASN A 45 -5.95 2.38 8.00
CA ASN A 45 -6.96 1.92 7.06
C ASN A 45 -8.26 1.66 7.81
N PHE A 46 -9.39 2.12 7.26
CA PHE A 46 -10.73 1.92 7.83
C PHE A 46 -11.60 1.15 6.84
N VAL A 47 -12.15 0.01 7.28
CA VAL A 47 -12.88 -0.91 6.40
C VAL A 47 -14.19 -0.30 5.89
N GLY A 48 -15.00 0.28 6.77
CA GLY A 48 -16.38 0.65 6.43
C GLY A 48 -16.52 1.68 5.31
N ALA A 49 -15.65 2.69 5.29
CA ALA A 49 -15.66 3.74 4.26
C ALA A 49 -14.50 3.63 3.26
N LEU A 50 -13.65 2.60 3.38
CA LEU A 50 -12.38 2.48 2.65
C LEU A 50 -11.52 3.74 2.75
N ASN A 51 -11.40 4.30 3.95
CA ASN A 51 -10.53 5.45 4.17
C ASN A 51 -9.11 4.98 4.47
N ARG A 52 -8.11 5.54 3.80
CA ARG A 52 -6.69 5.35 4.11
C ARG A 52 -6.07 6.70 4.37
N ILE A 53 -5.31 6.82 5.44
CA ILE A 53 -4.57 8.05 5.77
C ILE A 53 -3.22 7.63 6.31
N ALA A 54 -2.17 8.23 5.78
CA ALA A 54 -0.83 8.03 6.25
C ALA A 54 -0.09 9.35 6.42
N TYR A 55 0.68 9.42 7.50
CA TYR A 55 1.55 10.54 7.81
C TYR A 55 3.00 10.10 7.63
N ILE A 56 3.76 10.97 6.95
CA ILE A 56 5.19 10.82 6.67
C ILE A 56 5.91 11.86 7.52
N ASP A 57 6.90 11.41 8.31
CA ASP A 57 7.77 12.26 9.10
C ASP A 57 9.24 11.95 8.80
N SER A 58 10.04 12.99 8.58
CA SER A 58 11.42 12.87 8.13
C SER A 58 12.16 14.20 8.21
N SER A 59 13.42 14.19 7.79
CA SER A 59 14.19 15.41 7.52
C SER A 59 15.07 15.24 6.29
N MET A 60 15.27 16.34 5.57
CA MET A 60 16.20 16.44 4.45
C MET A 60 17.27 17.47 4.77
N TYR A 61 18.53 17.06 4.87
CA TYR A 61 19.66 17.94 5.24
C TYR A 61 19.41 18.72 6.55
N GLY A 62 18.73 18.08 7.52
CA GLY A 62 18.35 18.70 8.80
C GLY A 62 17.11 19.58 8.76
N ILE A 63 16.46 19.72 7.60
CA ILE A 63 15.23 20.48 7.42
C ILE A 63 14.02 19.54 7.51
N PRO A 64 13.01 19.81 8.37
CA PRO A 64 11.85 18.93 8.51
C PRO A 64 11.10 18.72 7.19
N PHE A 65 10.84 17.46 6.85
CA PHE A 65 10.01 17.05 5.72
C PHE A 65 8.82 16.26 6.25
N GLU A 66 7.61 16.74 5.94
CA GLU A 66 6.36 16.11 6.36
C GLU A 66 5.50 15.81 5.14
N GLY A 67 4.76 14.71 5.19
CA GLY A 67 3.85 14.32 4.12
C GLY A 67 2.55 13.72 4.63
N ILE A 68 1.51 13.82 3.79
CA ILE A 68 0.24 13.15 4.00
C ILE A 68 -0.12 12.44 2.70
N ASP A 69 -0.36 11.13 2.79
CA ASP A 69 -0.96 10.31 1.74
C ASP A 69 -2.35 9.87 2.22
N SER A 70 -3.39 10.11 1.42
CA SER A 70 -4.76 9.87 1.83
C SER A 70 -5.66 9.41 0.70
N PHE A 71 -6.61 8.54 1.04
CA PHE A 71 -7.76 8.18 0.25
C PHE A 71 -9.00 8.32 1.12
N VAL A 72 -9.80 9.35 0.89
CA VAL A 72 -10.99 9.63 1.71
C VAL A 72 -12.18 9.94 0.80
N GLY A 73 -13.29 9.23 1.00
CA GLY A 73 -14.52 9.50 0.25
C GLY A 73 -14.37 9.34 -1.27
N GLY A 74 -13.45 8.49 -1.72
CA GLY A 74 -13.15 8.27 -3.14
C GLY A 74 -12.17 9.28 -3.72
N LYS A 75 -11.43 10.01 -2.89
CA LYS A 75 -10.44 11.00 -3.32
C LYS A 75 -9.06 10.70 -2.77
N GLY A 76 -8.12 10.52 -3.68
CA GLY A 76 -6.70 10.30 -3.42
C GLY A 76 -5.93 11.62 -3.38
N SER A 77 -5.01 11.76 -2.45
CA SER A 77 -4.11 12.90 -2.37
C SER A 77 -2.80 12.53 -1.70
N MET A 78 -1.69 12.98 -2.29
CA MET A 78 -0.35 12.87 -1.70
C MET A 78 0.32 14.25 -1.71
N LYS A 79 0.63 14.76 -0.53
CA LYS A 79 1.21 16.09 -0.34
C LYS A 79 2.45 16.02 0.53
N GLY A 80 3.52 16.66 0.10
CA GLY A 80 4.79 16.75 0.83
C GLY A 80 5.23 18.21 1.01
N MET A 81 5.71 18.55 2.20
CA MET A 81 6.11 19.90 2.59
C MET A 81 7.47 19.89 3.27
N LEU A 82 8.31 20.88 2.94
CA LEU A 82 9.59 21.15 3.58
C LEU A 82 9.47 22.38 4.48
N ALA A 83 9.93 22.26 5.72
CA ALA A 83 9.90 23.30 6.76
C ALA A 83 8.51 23.94 7.00
N LYS A 84 7.42 23.23 6.65
CA LYS A 84 6.03 23.75 6.64
C LYS A 84 5.80 24.96 5.73
N LEU A 85 6.77 25.33 4.90
CA LEU A 85 6.73 26.54 4.07
C LEU A 85 6.68 26.20 2.59
N PHE A 86 7.48 25.22 2.15
CA PHE A 86 7.65 24.90 0.74
C PHE A 86 6.96 23.59 0.40
N THR A 87 5.96 23.63 -0.49
CA THR A 87 5.34 22.40 -1.00
C THR A 87 6.26 21.79 -2.04
N LEU A 88 6.72 20.56 -1.80
CA LEU A 88 7.58 19.82 -2.74
C LEU A 88 6.74 19.12 -3.81
N PHE A 89 5.58 18.58 -3.41
CA PHE A 89 4.61 17.97 -4.31
C PHE A 89 3.22 18.05 -3.69
N ASN A 90 2.21 18.11 -4.56
CA ASN A 90 0.81 18.04 -4.19
C ASN A 90 0.04 17.36 -5.33
N GLN A 91 -0.08 16.04 -5.23
CA GLN A 91 -0.69 15.18 -6.24
C GLN A 91 -2.15 14.93 -5.87
N THR A 92 -3.06 15.21 -6.80
CA THR A 92 -4.50 15.01 -6.68
C THR A 92 -5.09 14.69 -8.06
N GLY A 93 -6.36 14.28 -8.10
CA GLY A 93 -7.11 14.09 -9.34
C GLY A 93 -7.30 12.62 -9.72
N PRO A 94 -7.92 12.33 -10.87
CA PRO A 94 -8.43 11.00 -11.20
C PRO A 94 -7.37 9.88 -11.19
N ALA A 95 -6.14 10.18 -11.62
CA ALA A 95 -5.03 9.23 -11.56
C ALA A 95 -4.65 8.89 -10.11
N MET A 96 -4.55 9.90 -9.24
CA MET A 96 -4.28 9.71 -7.82
C MET A 96 -5.43 8.98 -7.10
N ASP A 97 -6.68 9.31 -7.44
CA ASP A 97 -7.89 8.64 -6.93
C ASP A 97 -7.81 7.12 -7.21
N ARG A 98 -7.45 6.73 -8.45
CA ARG A 98 -7.29 5.33 -8.84
C ARG A 98 -6.08 4.68 -8.16
N ALA A 99 -4.92 5.33 -8.19
CA ALA A 99 -3.70 4.80 -7.58
C ALA A 99 -3.87 4.51 -6.08
N SER A 100 -4.58 5.40 -5.38
CA SER A 100 -4.87 5.24 -3.95
C SER A 100 -5.85 4.10 -3.69
N LEU A 101 -6.88 3.93 -4.52
CA LEU A 101 -7.82 2.82 -4.42
C LEU A 101 -7.13 1.47 -4.69
N VAL A 102 -6.24 1.40 -5.67
CA VAL A 102 -5.46 0.19 -5.97
C VAL A 102 -4.45 -0.12 -4.86
N THR A 103 -3.86 0.90 -4.24
CA THR A 103 -3.02 0.71 -3.04
C THR A 103 -3.84 0.12 -1.90
N PHE A 104 -5.07 0.61 -1.69
CA PHE A 104 -5.99 0.03 -0.70
C PHE A 104 -6.32 -1.44 -1.00
N LEU A 105 -6.50 -1.78 -2.28
CA LEU A 105 -6.70 -3.17 -2.69
C LEU A 105 -5.48 -4.03 -2.38
N ALA A 106 -4.26 -3.57 -2.68
CA ALA A 106 -3.03 -4.31 -2.40
C ALA A 106 -2.89 -4.66 -0.90
N GLU A 107 -3.33 -3.76 -0.03
CA GLU A 107 -3.32 -3.92 1.44
C GLU A 107 -4.51 -4.75 1.98
N SER A 108 -5.47 -5.13 1.13
CA SER A 108 -6.75 -5.72 1.56
C SER A 108 -6.64 -7.09 2.24
N LEU A 109 -5.54 -7.81 2.03
CA LEU A 109 -5.26 -9.09 2.70
C LEU A 109 -4.49 -8.93 4.02
N VAL A 110 -3.91 -7.75 4.27
CA VAL A 110 -3.34 -7.39 5.58
C VAL A 110 -4.45 -7.00 6.55
N ILE A 111 -5.50 -6.32 6.06
CA ILE A 111 -6.74 -6.04 6.80
C ILE A 111 -7.91 -6.87 6.22
N PRO A 112 -8.06 -8.15 6.62
CA PRO A 112 -8.84 -9.16 5.90
C PRO A 112 -10.31 -8.78 5.66
N ASN A 113 -10.92 -7.99 6.54
CA ASN A 113 -12.30 -7.53 6.39
C ASN A 113 -12.52 -6.64 5.16
N VAL A 114 -11.47 -6.02 4.60
CA VAL A 114 -11.52 -5.31 3.33
C VAL A 114 -11.73 -6.29 2.18
N ALA A 115 -10.96 -7.37 2.13
CA ALA A 115 -11.07 -8.39 1.08
C ALA A 115 -12.44 -9.08 0.99
N LEU A 116 -13.26 -8.97 2.04
CA LEU A 116 -14.61 -9.52 2.13
C LEU A 116 -15.72 -8.52 1.77
N GLN A 117 -15.38 -7.27 1.45
CA GLN A 117 -16.37 -6.27 1.05
C GLN A 117 -16.99 -6.61 -0.30
N SER A 118 -18.27 -6.28 -0.48
CA SER A 118 -19.02 -6.53 -1.73
C SER A 118 -18.49 -5.75 -2.93
N ASN A 119 -17.64 -4.75 -2.68
CA ASN A 119 -17.06 -3.90 -3.71
C ASN A 119 -15.70 -4.43 -4.21
N ILE A 120 -15.27 -5.60 -3.73
CA ILE A 120 -14.14 -6.37 -4.26
C ILE A 120 -14.69 -7.66 -4.87
N THR A 121 -14.34 -7.92 -6.12
CA THR A 121 -14.61 -9.20 -6.80
C THR A 121 -13.31 -9.95 -6.99
N TRP A 122 -13.37 -11.27 -6.82
CA TRP A 122 -12.22 -12.17 -6.92
C TRP A 122 -12.40 -13.15 -8.08
N GLN A 123 -11.33 -13.36 -8.84
CA GLN A 123 -11.26 -14.35 -9.91
C GLN A 123 -10.01 -15.21 -9.70
N ALA A 124 -10.19 -16.53 -9.60
CA ALA A 124 -9.07 -17.45 -9.57
C ALA A 124 -8.35 -17.47 -10.93
N ILE A 125 -7.02 -17.41 -10.92
CA ILE A 125 -6.18 -17.60 -12.11
C ILE A 125 -5.64 -19.04 -12.10
N ASP A 126 -5.00 -19.43 -10.99
CA ASP A 126 -4.51 -20.78 -10.71
C ASP A 126 -4.42 -21.01 -9.19
N ASP A 127 -3.71 -22.05 -8.75
CA ASP A 127 -3.58 -22.44 -7.33
C ASP A 127 -2.86 -21.39 -6.46
N LEU A 128 -1.99 -20.57 -7.07
CA LEU A 128 -1.12 -19.59 -6.39
C LEU A 128 -1.41 -18.15 -6.81
N HIS A 129 -2.35 -17.93 -7.73
CA HIS A 129 -2.67 -16.61 -8.25
C HIS A 129 -4.19 -16.32 -8.24
N ALA A 130 -4.54 -15.13 -7.78
CA ALA A 130 -5.91 -14.63 -7.86
C ALA A 130 -5.92 -13.16 -8.30
N GLN A 131 -6.77 -12.83 -9.27
CA GLN A 131 -7.05 -11.45 -9.61
C GLN A 131 -8.15 -10.92 -8.67
N ALA A 132 -7.99 -9.67 -8.23
CA ALA A 132 -9.07 -8.93 -7.59
C ALA A 132 -9.33 -7.64 -8.34
N THR A 133 -10.59 -7.22 -8.34
CA THR A 133 -11.01 -5.91 -8.84
C THR A 133 -11.77 -5.20 -7.74
N ILE A 134 -11.35 -3.99 -7.41
CA ILE A 134 -12.03 -3.11 -6.45
C ILE A 134 -12.78 -2.02 -7.20
N SER A 135 -14.00 -1.71 -6.77
CA SER A 135 -14.76 -0.57 -7.28
C SER A 135 -15.29 0.28 -6.14
N TYR A 136 -15.15 1.59 -6.23
CA TYR A 136 -15.63 2.51 -5.20
C TYR A 136 -15.94 3.88 -5.79
N ARG A 137 -17.17 4.36 -5.61
CA ARG A 137 -17.63 5.70 -6.05
C ARG A 137 -17.28 6.06 -7.51
N GLY A 138 -17.43 5.10 -8.43
CA GLY A 138 -17.16 5.29 -9.86
C GLY A 138 -15.69 5.14 -10.27
N ILE A 139 -14.80 4.83 -9.34
CA ILE A 139 -13.40 4.47 -9.60
C ILE A 139 -13.29 2.95 -9.54
N SER A 140 -12.47 2.36 -10.41
CA SER A 140 -12.17 0.93 -10.41
C SER A 140 -10.69 0.70 -10.69
N GLY A 141 -10.16 -0.40 -10.19
CA GLY A 141 -8.81 -0.87 -10.44
C GLY A 141 -8.66 -2.33 -10.03
N SER A 142 -7.64 -2.98 -10.56
CA SER A 142 -7.42 -4.41 -10.42
C SER A 142 -5.95 -4.75 -10.21
N GLY A 143 -5.70 -5.97 -9.76
CA GLY A 143 -4.35 -6.51 -9.67
C GLY A 143 -4.36 -7.99 -9.33
N ILE A 144 -3.18 -8.60 -9.40
CA ILE A 144 -2.96 -10.02 -9.20
C ILE A 144 -2.24 -10.20 -7.88
N PHE A 145 -2.83 -11.02 -7.01
CA PHE A 145 -2.20 -11.51 -5.79
C PHE A 145 -1.48 -12.81 -6.08
N THR A 146 -0.22 -12.90 -5.67
CA THR A 146 0.59 -14.10 -5.71
C THR A 146 0.79 -14.65 -4.30
N PHE A 147 0.62 -15.96 -4.16
CA PHE A 147 0.73 -16.67 -2.89
C PHE A 147 1.84 -17.73 -2.92
N ALA A 148 2.43 -17.98 -1.77
CA ALA A 148 3.24 -19.17 -1.54
C ALA A 148 2.34 -20.39 -1.35
N GLU A 149 2.88 -21.60 -1.53
CA GLU A 149 2.15 -22.87 -1.32
C GLU A 149 1.55 -22.99 0.09
N ASN A 150 2.21 -22.41 1.10
CA ASN A 150 1.72 -22.40 2.48
C ASN A 150 0.56 -21.40 2.72
N GLY A 151 0.22 -20.58 1.74
CA GLY A 151 -0.83 -19.56 1.80
C GLY A 151 -0.35 -18.13 2.13
N ALA A 152 0.93 -17.91 2.41
CA ALA A 152 1.47 -16.55 2.58
C ALA A 152 1.27 -15.73 1.30
N MET A 153 0.88 -14.46 1.42
CA MET A 153 0.86 -13.56 0.26
C MET A 153 2.30 -13.09 0.04
N ILE A 154 2.82 -13.28 -1.17
CA ILE A 154 4.19 -12.88 -1.54
C ILE A 154 4.16 -11.50 -2.19
N SER A 155 3.18 -11.26 -3.07
CA SER A 155 3.11 -10.00 -3.79
C SER A 155 1.70 -9.65 -4.27
N PHE A 156 1.54 -8.38 -4.60
CA PHE A 156 0.45 -7.85 -5.40
C PHE A 156 1.04 -7.06 -6.57
N THR A 157 0.63 -7.36 -7.80
CA THR A 157 1.07 -6.67 -9.01
C THR A 157 -0.09 -6.07 -9.79
N THR A 158 0.09 -4.86 -10.32
CA THR A 158 -0.94 -4.13 -11.06
C THR A 158 -0.35 -3.26 -12.17
N ASP A 159 -1.13 -3.07 -13.22
CA ASP A 159 -0.89 -2.07 -14.27
C ASP A 159 -1.87 -0.89 -14.17
N ASP A 160 -2.73 -0.84 -13.14
CA ASP A 160 -3.76 0.19 -12.93
C ASP A 160 -3.27 1.37 -12.07
N ARG A 161 -1.95 1.61 -12.04
CA ARG A 161 -1.32 2.73 -11.33
C ARG A 161 -0.45 3.55 -12.26
N GLU A 162 -0.47 4.86 -12.03
CA GLU A 162 0.45 5.78 -12.69
C GLU A 162 1.54 6.23 -11.71
N ALA A 163 2.78 6.17 -12.16
CA ALA A 163 3.91 6.78 -11.48
C ALA A 163 3.97 8.26 -11.90
N THR A 164 3.70 9.16 -10.96
CA THR A 164 3.80 10.61 -11.16
C THR A 164 5.08 11.12 -10.52
N ASP A 165 5.97 11.72 -11.33
CA ASP A 165 7.18 12.35 -10.82
C ASP A 165 6.87 13.71 -10.14
N PHE A 166 7.91 14.33 -9.57
CA PHE A 166 7.77 15.63 -8.89
C PHE A 166 7.51 16.79 -9.88
N ASP A 167 7.81 16.60 -11.16
CA ASP A 167 7.57 17.57 -12.22
C ASP A 167 6.13 17.43 -12.78
N GLY A 168 5.36 16.47 -12.27
CA GLY A 168 3.96 16.22 -12.61
C GLY A 168 3.77 15.35 -13.86
N GLN A 169 4.84 14.76 -14.42
CA GLN A 169 4.70 13.81 -15.51
C GLN A 169 4.24 12.46 -14.98
N SER A 170 3.20 11.93 -15.60
CA SER A 170 2.60 10.66 -15.21
C SER A 170 2.88 9.59 -16.27
N ARG A 171 3.27 8.39 -15.84
CA ARG A 171 3.49 7.24 -16.72
C ARG A 171 2.79 6.00 -16.16
N GLN A 172 2.14 5.25 -17.04
CA GLN A 172 1.61 3.93 -16.71
C GLN A 172 2.78 2.95 -16.59
N ILE A 173 3.11 2.59 -15.35
CA ILE A 173 4.24 1.74 -15.01
C ILE A 173 3.72 0.64 -14.09
N ARG A 174 4.12 -0.61 -14.37
CA ARG A 174 3.74 -1.73 -13.52
C ARG A 174 4.24 -1.49 -12.09
N TRP A 175 3.36 -1.73 -11.13
CA TRP A 175 3.64 -1.58 -9.72
C TRP A 175 3.50 -2.91 -9.00
N THR A 176 4.42 -3.20 -8.10
CA THR A 176 4.40 -4.39 -7.25
C THR A 176 4.56 -4.00 -5.78
N ALA A 177 3.71 -4.54 -4.92
CA ALA A 177 3.97 -4.63 -3.49
C ALA A 177 4.50 -6.03 -3.15
N ILE A 178 5.55 -6.12 -2.34
CA ILE A 178 6.07 -7.36 -1.78
C ILE A 178 5.74 -7.40 -0.29
N LEU A 179 5.29 -8.57 0.17
CA LEU A 179 5.06 -8.86 1.58
C LEU A 179 5.87 -10.10 1.94
N ASP A 180 6.66 -10.03 3.01
CA ASP A 180 7.53 -11.12 3.41
C ASP A 180 7.74 -11.15 4.94
N ASP A 181 8.49 -12.15 5.39
CA ASP A 181 8.92 -12.35 6.79
C ASP A 181 7.73 -12.32 7.75
N TYR A 182 6.73 -13.18 7.51
CA TYR A 182 5.52 -13.18 8.33
C TYR A 182 5.82 -13.58 9.79
N VAL A 183 5.42 -12.71 10.71
CA VAL A 183 5.55 -12.90 12.16
C VAL A 183 4.18 -13.11 12.80
N GLU A 184 4.13 -13.93 13.84
CA GLU A 184 2.90 -14.21 14.58
C GLU A 184 2.77 -13.31 15.81
N LYS A 185 1.61 -12.67 15.96
CA LYS A 185 1.24 -11.84 17.10
C LYS A 185 -0.20 -12.14 17.49
N ASP A 186 -0.43 -12.54 18.73
CA ASP A 186 -1.75 -12.88 19.25
C ASP A 186 -2.53 -13.90 18.40
N GLY A 187 -1.80 -14.88 17.83
CA GLY A 187 -2.36 -15.93 16.95
C GLY A 187 -2.64 -15.49 15.51
N ILE A 188 -2.29 -14.26 15.15
CA ILE A 188 -2.46 -13.70 13.81
C ILE A 188 -1.08 -13.50 13.18
N LYS A 189 -0.87 -14.02 11.96
CA LYS A 189 0.35 -13.75 11.19
C LYS A 189 0.19 -12.51 10.34
N VAL A 190 1.14 -11.61 10.46
CA VAL A 190 1.22 -10.36 9.69
C VAL A 190 2.60 -10.26 9.04
N PRO A 191 2.73 -9.62 7.86
CA PRO A 191 4.04 -9.40 7.26
C PRO A 191 4.93 -8.54 8.18
N ASN A 192 6.23 -8.84 8.25
CA ASN A 192 7.22 -7.98 8.90
C ASN A 192 7.95 -7.09 7.88
N VAL A 193 7.91 -7.47 6.59
CA VAL A 193 8.48 -6.72 5.47
C VAL A 193 7.38 -6.28 4.52
N LEU A 194 7.44 -5.01 4.09
CA LEU A 194 6.62 -4.48 3.02
C LEU A 194 7.48 -3.61 2.10
N GLN A 195 7.51 -3.95 0.82
CA GLN A 195 8.25 -3.21 -0.17
C GLN A 195 7.34 -2.77 -1.32
N SER A 196 7.65 -1.65 -1.95
CA SER A 196 6.94 -1.17 -3.14
C SER A 196 7.91 -0.84 -4.27
N ILE A 197 7.62 -1.37 -5.46
CA ILE A 197 8.50 -1.35 -6.61
C ILE A 197 7.75 -0.82 -7.83
N TRP A 198 8.40 0.09 -8.57
CA TRP A 198 8.02 0.44 -9.94
C TRP A 198 8.93 -0.27 -10.93
N HIS A 199 8.35 -0.91 -11.95
CA HIS A 199 9.09 -1.64 -12.97
C HIS A 199 9.24 -0.78 -14.24
N TYR A 200 10.22 0.14 -14.24
CA TYR A 200 10.49 0.95 -15.43
C TYR A 200 11.23 0.14 -16.51
N PRO A 201 11.12 0.53 -17.80
CA PRO A 201 11.90 -0.09 -18.87
C PRO A 201 13.41 -0.09 -18.63
N GLU A 202 13.92 0.93 -17.91
CA GLU A 202 15.33 1.11 -17.58
C GLU A 202 15.77 0.30 -16.35
N GLY A 203 14.82 -0.22 -15.56
CA GLY A 203 15.08 -1.00 -14.36
C GLY A 203 14.05 -0.79 -13.25
N ASP A 204 14.15 -1.64 -12.23
CA ASP A 204 13.28 -1.59 -11.07
C ASP A 204 13.68 -0.46 -10.11
N LEU A 205 12.68 0.29 -9.64
CA LEU A 205 12.82 1.27 -8.58
C LEU A 205 12.08 0.76 -7.34
N LEU A 206 12.82 0.14 -6.42
CA LEU A 206 12.37 -0.09 -5.04
C LEU A 206 12.33 1.26 -4.33
N TYR A 207 11.14 1.86 -4.24
CA TYR A 207 10.98 3.23 -3.72
C TYR A 207 10.52 3.28 -2.27
N PHE A 208 10.01 2.18 -1.74
CA PHE A 208 9.63 2.04 -0.34
C PHE A 208 10.16 0.70 0.13
N ASP A 209 11.20 0.71 0.96
CA ASP A 209 11.84 -0.49 1.50
C ASP A 209 11.74 -0.47 3.02
N SER A 210 10.85 -1.31 3.56
CA SER A 210 10.56 -1.37 4.99
C SER A 210 10.69 -2.79 5.53
N LYS A 211 11.04 -2.84 6.81
CA LYS A 211 11.12 -4.05 7.63
C LYS A 211 10.72 -3.69 9.07
N ASP A 212 10.55 -4.71 9.90
CA ASP A 212 10.21 -4.55 11.32
C ASP A 212 8.91 -3.73 11.51
N ILE A 213 7.92 -3.97 10.64
CA ILE A 213 6.68 -3.19 10.62
C ILE A 213 5.76 -3.57 11.79
N GLU A 214 5.16 -2.57 12.42
CA GLU A 214 4.24 -2.79 13.54
C GLU A 214 2.79 -2.67 13.09
N ILE A 215 2.05 -3.77 13.15
CA ILE A 215 0.63 -3.81 12.80
C ILE A 215 -0.23 -3.97 14.07
N GLU A 216 -1.30 -3.19 14.12
CA GLU A 216 -2.35 -3.25 15.14
C GLU A 216 -3.73 -3.22 14.49
N PHE A 217 -4.63 -4.08 14.97
CA PHE A 217 -6.01 -4.15 14.52
C PHE A 217 -6.96 -3.55 15.56
N ILE A 218 -8.03 -2.89 15.09
CA ILE A 218 -9.05 -2.23 15.91
C ILE A 218 -10.43 -2.83 15.63
#